data_AF-A0A3E3I124-F1
#
_entry.id   AF-A0A3E3I124-F1
#
_cell.length_a   1.000
_cell.length_b   1.000
_cell.length_c   1.000
_cell.angle_alpha   90.00
_cell.angle_beta   90.00
_cell.angle_gamma   90.00
#
_symmetry.space_group_name_H-M   'P 1'
#
loop_
_entity.id
_entity.type
_entity.pdbx_description
1 polymer ?
#
loop_
_entity_poly.entity_id
_entity_poly.type
_entity_poly.pdbx_seq_one_letter_code
_entity_poly.pdbx_strand_id
1 'polypeptide(L)' 'AKILSDVVAQFYAYLSGCMFNDPVGMAIYAELHYMMSSLMLGEWFE' A
#
# COMPACT_ATOMS: atom_id res chain seq x y z
N ALA A 1 -13.01 -8.40 2.27
CA ALA A 1 -11.56 -8.22 2.28
C ALA A 1 -10.87 -8.45 0.92
N LYS A 2 -11.12 -9.56 0.20
CA LYS A 2 -10.27 -9.97 -0.94
C LYS A 2 -10.09 -8.96 -2.09
N ILE A 3 -11.16 -8.31 -2.56
CA ILE A 3 -11.03 -7.29 -3.61
C ILE A 3 -10.17 -6.12 -3.11
N LEU A 4 -10.38 -5.69 -1.87
CA LEU A 4 -9.61 -4.59 -1.27
C LEU A 4 -8.13 -4.97 -1.11
N SER A 5 -7.82 -6.19 -0.64
CA SER A 5 -6.44 -6.66 -0.54
C SER A 5 -5.75 -6.71 -1.90
N ASP A 6 -6.45 -7.20 -2.92
CA ASP A 6 -5.90 -7.32 -4.27
C ASP A 6 -5.64 -5.92 -4.87
N VAL A 7 -6.53 -4.95 -4.61
CA VAL A 7 -6.36 -3.56 -5.05
C VAL A 7 -5.19 -2.88 -4.33
N VAL A 8 -5.08 -3.00 -3.00
CA VAL A 8 -3.96 -2.43 -2.23
C VAL A 8 -2.62 -3.01 -2.70
N ALA A 9 -2.54 -4.32 -2.93
CA ALA A 9 -1.33 -4.97 -3.43
C ALA A 9 -0.92 -4.45 -4.83
N GLN A 10 -1.89 -4.25 -5.72
CA GLN A 10 -1.63 -3.69 -7.06
C GLN A 10 -1.14 -2.25 -7.00
N PHE A 11 -1.78 -1.40 -6.20
CA PHE A 11 -1.33 -0.02 -6.02
C PHE A 11 0.05 0.05 -5.39
N TYR A 12 0.30 -0.76 -4.35
CA TYR A 12 1.61 -0.82 -3.70
C TYR A 12 2.70 -1.21 -4.70
N ALA A 13 2.49 -2.29 -5.48
CA ALA A 13 3.44 -2.73 -6.50
C ALA A 13 3.72 -1.67 -7.57
N TYR A 14 2.68 -0.98 -8.03
CA TYR A 14 2.82 0.12 -9.00
C TYR A 14 3.65 1.27 -8.42
N LEU A 15 3.32 1.69 -7.20
CA LEU A 15 3.93 2.85 -6.55
C LEU A 15 5.35 2.59 -6.03
N SER A 16 5.70 1.35 -5.67
CA SER A 16 7.08 0.99 -5.30
C SER A 16 8.10 1.22 -6.41
N GLY A 17 7.65 1.30 -7.67
CA GLY A 17 8.50 1.64 -8.82
C GLY A 17 8.60 3.15 -9.10
N CYS A 18 7.85 3.99 -8.40
CA CYS A 18 7.81 5.43 -8.65
C CYS A 18 8.88 6.18 -7.85
N MET A 19 9.45 7.23 -8.46
CA MET A 19 10.22 8.23 -7.73
C MET A 19 9.29 9.35 -7.29
N PHE A 20 9.02 9.45 -5.99
CA PHE A 20 8.25 10.55 -5.42
C PHE A 20 9.18 11.73 -5.15
N ASN A 21 8.88 12.87 -5.76
CA ASN A 21 9.67 14.09 -5.60
C ASN A 21 9.01 15.11 -4.66
N ASP A 22 7.86 14.76 -4.10
CA ASP A 22 7.08 15.60 -3.21
C ASP A 22 6.66 14.84 -1.93
N PRO A 23 6.52 15.54 -0.79
CA PRO A 23 6.13 14.92 0.48
C PRO A 23 4.75 14.25 0.46
N VAL A 24 3.82 14.72 -0.38
CA VAL A 24 2.46 14.18 -0.44
C VAL A 24 2.48 12.79 -1.06
N GLY A 25 3.22 12.60 -2.14
CA GLY A 25 3.46 11.29 -2.76
C GLY A 25 4.12 10.30 -1.79
N MET A 26 5.12 10.76 -1.02
CA MET A 26 5.78 9.93 0.00
C MET A 26 4.83 9.55 1.14
N ALA A 27 3.98 10.47 1.59
CA ALA A 27 2.98 10.17 2.62
C ALA A 27 1.98 9.10 2.14
N ILE A 28 1.49 9.22 0.91
CA ILE A 28 0.61 8.20 0.31
C ILE A 28 1.31 6.84 0.24
N TYR A 29 2.56 6.80 -0.20
CA TYR A 29 3.34 5.56 -0.24
C TYR A 29 3.52 4.94 1.16
N ALA A 30 3.78 5.77 2.19
CA ALA A 30 3.92 5.30 3.57
C ALA A 30 2.63 4.65 4.10
N GLU A 31 1.47 5.26 3.84
CA GLU A 31 0.17 4.68 4.21
C GLU A 31 -0.07 3.34 3.48
N LEU A 32 0.19 3.29 2.17
CA LEU A 32 0.10 2.06 1.39
C LEU A 32 1.05 0.97 1.89
N HIS A 33 2.26 1.34 2.31
CA HIS A 33 3.22 0.42 2.90
C HIS A 33 2.72 -0.16 4.23
N TYR A 34 2.12 0.67 5.08
CA TYR A 34 1.49 0.21 6.32
C TYR A 34 0.35 -0.77 6.04
N MET A 35 -0.53 -0.43 5.09
CA MET A 35 -1.63 -1.31 4.66
C MET A 35 -1.12 -2.65 4.13
N MET A 36 -0.06 -2.63 3.32
CA MET A 36 0.59 -3.84 2.81
C MET A 36 1.20 -4.67 3.94
N SER A 37 1.81 -4.04 4.94
CA SER A 37 2.32 -4.74 6.13
C SER A 37 1.21 -5.47 6.87
N SER A 38 0.08 -4.80 7.16
CA SER A 38 -1.08 -5.43 7.80
C SER A 38 -1.65 -6.59 6.96
N LEU A 39 -1.66 -6.46 5.63
CA LEU A 39 -2.06 -7.54 4.72
C LEU A 39 -1.14 -8.77 4.83
N MET A 40 0.19 -8.56 4.82
CA MET A 40 1.16 -9.65 4.91
C MET A 40 1.10 -10.38 6.27
N LEU A 41 0.76 -9.65 7.33
CA LEU A 41 0.57 -10.22 8.67
C LEU A 41 -0.79 -10.91 8.86
N GLY A 42 -1.70 -10.78 7.90
CA GLY A 42 -3.06 -11.31 8.03
C GLY A 42 -3.94 -10.53 9.02
N GLU A 43 -3.48 -9.36 9.48
CA GLU A 43 -4.18 -8.48 10.43
C GLU A 43 -5.14 -7.50 9.72
N TRP A 44 -5.34 -7.69 8.42
CA TRP A 44 -6.10 -6.77 7.59
C TRP A 44 -7.59 -7.07 7.61
N PHE A 45 -8.37 -6.10 8.13
CA PHE A 45 -9.84 -6.09 8.12
C PHE A 45 -10.44 -7.45 8.51
N GLU A 46 -10.52 -7.71 9.82
CA GLU A 46 -11.38 -8.77 10.38
C GLU A 46 -12.85 -8.64 9.91
#